data_AF-A0AAN6D5J3-F1
#
_entry.id   AF-A0AAN6D5J3-F1
#
_cell.length_a   1.000
_cell.length_b   1.000
_cell.length_c   1.000
_cell.angle_alpha   90.00
_cell.angle_beta   90.00
_cell.angle_gamma   90.00
#
_symmetry.space_group_name_H-M   'P 1'
#
loop_
_entity.id
_entity.type
_entity.pdbx_description
1 polymer ?
#
loop_
_entity_poly.entity_id
_entity_poly.type
_entity_poly.pdbx_seq_one_letter_code
_entity_poly.pdbx_strand_id
1 'polypeptide(L)'
;MHSVTVNECTVAAQEPPTIRDLMYHITETLLVDKKDFDVFVEDGTIRPGILVLINDTDWELEGEDEYVLQDGDVVAFTSTLHGG
;
A
#
# COMPACT_ATOMS: atom_id res chain seq x y z
N MET A 1 20.52 -6.81 1.54
CA MET A 1 19.84 -7.21 0.28
C MET A 1 18.40 -6.81 0.46
N HIS A 2 17.91 -5.79 -0.26
CA HIS A 2 16.49 -5.44 -0.20
C HIS A 2 15.72 -6.56 -0.90
N SER A 3 14.86 -7.27 -0.16
CA SER A 3 13.99 -8.29 -0.73
C SER A 3 12.77 -7.62 -1.33
N VAL A 4 12.49 -7.88 -2.60
CA VAL A 4 11.23 -7.51 -3.24
C VAL A 4 10.27 -8.68 -3.10
N THR A 5 9.10 -8.42 -2.54
CA THR A 5 8.00 -9.40 -2.46
C THR A 5 6.89 -8.93 -3.38
N VAL A 6 6.48 -9.79 -4.32
CA VAL A 6 5.34 -9.53 -5.21
C VAL A 6 4.21 -10.45 -4.78
N ASN A 7 3.03 -9.88 -4.54
CA ASN A 7 1.82 -10.62 -4.22
C ASN A 7 0.73 -10.21 -5.22
N GLU A 8 0.04 -11.20 -5.77
CA GLU A 8 -1.25 -10.98 -6.43
C GLU A 8 -2.35 -11.10 -5.37
N CYS A 9 -3.24 -10.11 -5.30
CA CYS A 9 -4.36 -10.13 -4.37
C CYS A 9 -5.64 -9.61 -5.03
N THR A 10 -6.79 -10.08 -4.54
CA THR A 10 -8.11 -9.54 -4.89
C THR A 10 -8.63 -8.75 -3.71
N VAL A 11 -8.83 -7.43 -3.90
CA VAL A 11 -9.35 -6.55 -2.87
C VAL A 11 -10.87 -6.71 -2.79
N ALA A 12 -11.34 -7.44 -1.77
CA ALA A 12 -12.76 -7.60 -1.51
C ALA A 12 -13.31 -6.36 -0.78
N ALA A 13 -13.60 -5.28 -1.52
CA ALA A 13 -14.21 -4.05 -1.02
C ALA A 13 -15.56 -3.76 -1.70
N GLN A 14 -16.28 -2.74 -1.20
CA GLN A 14 -17.45 -2.21 -1.91
C GLN A 14 -16.98 -1.52 -3.19
N GLU A 15 -17.61 -1.81 -4.33
CA GLU A 15 -17.19 -1.19 -5.60
C GLU A 15 -17.54 0.31 -5.63
N PRO A 16 -16.63 1.18 -6.12
CA PRO A 16 -15.28 0.84 -6.58
C PRO A 16 -14.23 0.76 -5.44
N PRO A 17 -13.31 -0.24 -5.47
CA PRO A 17 -12.24 -0.36 -4.47
C PRO A 17 -11.21 0.77 -4.62
N THR A 18 -10.71 1.27 -3.50
CA THR A 18 -9.71 2.36 -3.46
C THR A 18 -8.36 1.91 -2.92
N ILE A 19 -7.32 2.75 -3.06
CA ILE A 19 -6.02 2.53 -2.40
C ILE A 19 -6.18 2.38 -0.88
N ARG A 20 -7.09 3.14 -0.25
CA ARG A 20 -7.43 2.97 1.16
C ARG A 20 -7.94 1.56 1.47
N ASP A 21 -8.79 1.00 0.63
CA ASP A 21 -9.31 -0.36 0.82
C ASP A 21 -8.20 -1.41 0.64
N LEU A 22 -7.30 -1.21 -0.33
CA LEU A 22 -6.12 -2.06 -0.51
C LEU A 22 -5.20 -2.01 0.71
N MET A 23 -4.97 -0.84 1.31
CA MET A 23 -4.21 -0.73 2.54
C MET A 23 -4.80 -1.58 3.66
N TYR A 24 -6.10 -1.43 3.94
CA TYR A 24 -6.76 -2.23 4.96
C TYR A 24 -6.60 -3.72 4.66
N HIS A 25 -6.80 -4.12 3.40
CA HIS A 25 -6.60 -5.50 2.98
C HIS A 25 -5.18 -6.01 3.25
N ILE A 26 -4.14 -5.26 2.86
CA ILE A 26 -2.73 -5.61 3.12
C ILE A 26 -2.50 -5.80 4.62
N THR A 27 -2.98 -4.86 5.43
CA THR A 27 -2.76 -4.89 6.88
C THR A 27 -3.48 -6.04 7.59
N GLU A 28 -4.63 -6.47 7.07
CA GLU A 28 -5.42 -7.55 7.65
C GLU A 28 -4.98 -8.95 7.17
N THR A 29 -4.45 -9.05 5.95
CA THR A 29 -4.25 -10.35 5.29
C THR A 29 -2.79 -10.71 5.00
N LEU A 30 -1.94 -9.72 4.71
CA LEU A 30 -0.56 -9.96 4.26
C LEU A 30 0.47 -9.73 5.36
N LEU A 31 0.13 -8.94 6.39
CA LEU A 31 1.00 -8.78 7.56
C LEU A 31 0.94 -10.04 8.44
N VAL A 32 2.02 -10.82 8.39
CA VAL A 32 2.18 -12.05 9.18
C VAL A 32 2.29 -11.74 10.68
N ASP A 33 2.93 -10.62 11.03
CA ASP A 33 3.10 -10.17 12.42
C ASP A 33 2.42 -8.82 12.61
N LYS A 34 1.60 -8.70 13.66
CA LYS A 34 0.89 -7.46 14.00
C LYS A 34 1.83 -6.29 14.31
N LYS A 35 3.07 -6.57 14.72
CA LYS A 35 4.07 -5.53 14.95
C LYS A 35 4.49 -4.78 13.68
N ASP A 36 4.30 -5.41 12.51
CA ASP A 36 4.66 -4.82 11.22
C ASP A 36 3.57 -3.86 10.73
N PHE A 37 2.40 -3.82 11.41
CA PHE A 37 1.33 -2.86 11.13
C PHE A 37 1.80 -1.42 11.30
N ASP A 38 2.42 -1.10 12.44
CA ASP A 38 2.93 0.24 12.75
C ASP A 38 4.12 0.63 11.86
N VAL A 39 4.72 -0.32 11.13
CA VAL A 39 5.74 -0.03 10.12
C VAL A 39 5.10 0.56 8.86
N PHE A 40 3.86 0.15 8.56
CA PHE A 40 3.15 0.52 7.34
C PHE A 40 2.12 1.64 7.55
N VAL A 41 1.49 1.71 8.72
CA VAL A 41 0.39 2.64 9.03
C VAL A 41 0.77 3.52 10.22
N GLU A 42 0.54 4.83 10.09
CA GLU A 42 0.66 5.82 11.16
C GLU A 42 -0.56 6.75 11.09
N ASP A 43 -1.19 7.06 12.24
CA ASP A 43 -2.40 7.89 12.34
C ASP A 43 -3.56 7.51 11.39
N GLY A 44 -3.67 6.22 11.02
CA GLY A 44 -4.75 5.70 10.18
C GLY A 44 -4.54 5.89 8.68
N THR A 45 -3.35 6.29 8.24
CA THR A 45 -2.93 6.35 6.83
C THR A 45 -1.54 5.73 6.66
N ILE A 46 -0.99 5.73 5.44
CA ILE A 46 0.37 5.25 5.17
C ILE A 46 1.37 6.06 5.97
N ARG A 47 2.28 5.33 6.62
CA ARG A 47 3.33 5.92 7.41
C ARG A 47 4.22 6.85 6.58
N PRO A 48 4.47 8.09 7.03
CA PRO A 48 5.43 8.98 6.40
C PRO A 48 6.79 8.31 6.18
N GLY A 49 7.36 8.47 4.99
CA GLY A 49 8.60 7.80 4.59
C GLY A 49 8.39 6.48 3.84
N ILE A 50 7.14 6.05 3.60
CA ILE A 50 6.82 5.07 2.57
C ILE A 50 6.39 5.83 1.30
N LEU A 51 7.08 5.58 0.20
CA LEU A 51 6.70 6.06 -1.13
C LEU A 51 5.71 5.05 -1.75
N VAL A 52 4.62 5.56 -2.31
CA VAL A 52 3.63 4.76 -3.04
C VAL A 52 3.63 5.15 -4.50
N LEU A 53 3.74 4.14 -5.36
CA LEU A 53 3.64 4.30 -6.80
C LEU A 53 2.46 3.48 -7.31
N ILE A 54 1.66 4.08 -8.19
CA ILE A 54 0.59 3.42 -8.94
C ILE A 54 1.04 3.42 -10.40
N ASN A 55 1.29 2.23 -10.97
CA ASN A 55 1.80 2.08 -12.33
C ASN A 55 3.04 2.95 -12.60
N ASP A 56 4.02 2.87 -11.70
CA ASP A 56 5.26 3.66 -11.71
C ASP A 56 5.08 5.19 -11.60
N THR A 57 3.87 5.67 -11.29
CA THR A 57 3.54 7.08 -11.11
C THR A 57 3.34 7.41 -9.64
N ASP A 58 3.79 8.60 -9.21
CA ASP A 58 3.61 9.07 -7.84
C ASP A 58 2.11 9.23 -7.51
N TRP A 59 1.65 8.55 -6.46
CA TRP A 59 0.24 8.49 -6.07
C TRP A 59 -0.34 9.87 -5.69
N GLU A 60 0.50 10.84 -5.29
CA GLU A 60 0.08 12.21 -4.98
C GLU A 60 -0.55 12.90 -6.20
N LEU A 61 -0.17 12.46 -7.41
CA LEU A 61 -0.73 12.94 -8.68
C LEU A 61 -2.02 12.21 -9.09
N GLU A 62 -2.28 11.05 -8.49
CA GLU A 62 -3.37 10.13 -8.85
C GLU A 62 -4.55 10.20 -7.86
N GLY A 63 -4.45 11.01 -6.80
CA GLY A 63 -5.50 11.17 -5.79
C GLY A 63 -5.31 10.33 -4.52
N GLU A 64 -4.10 9.80 -4.30
CA GLU A 64 -3.68 9.15 -3.06
C GLU A 64 -4.65 8.03 -2.62
N ASP A 65 -5.17 8.13 -1.39
CA ASP A 65 -6.09 7.19 -0.77
C ASP A 65 -7.41 7.00 -1.56
N GLU A 66 -7.82 8.00 -2.34
CA GLU A 66 -9.08 8.01 -3.08
C GLU A 66 -8.96 7.43 -4.50
N TYR A 67 -7.74 7.11 -4.94
CA TYR A 67 -7.56 6.48 -6.26
C TYR A 67 -8.35 5.17 -6.34
N VAL A 68 -9.20 5.08 -7.37
CA VAL A 68 -10.01 3.90 -7.67
C VAL A 68 -9.16 2.90 -8.42
N LEU A 69 -8.93 1.74 -7.79
CA LEU A 69 -8.15 0.64 -8.34
C LEU A 69 -8.82 0.05 -9.59
N GLN A 70 -7.99 -0.30 -10.56
CA GLN A 70 -8.38 -0.98 -11.78
C GLN A 70 -7.72 -2.34 -11.89
N ASP A 71 -8.36 -3.25 -12.63
CA ASP A 71 -7.80 -4.56 -12.92
C ASP A 71 -6.46 -4.43 -13.64
N GLY A 72 -5.42 -5.02 -13.05
CA GLY A 72 -4.07 -5.02 -13.59
C GLY A 72 -3.17 -3.88 -13.09
N ASP A 73 -3.67 -2.99 -12.23
CA ASP A 73 -2.83 -1.98 -11.60
C ASP A 73 -1.70 -2.61 -10.78
N VAL A 74 -0.52 -1.99 -10.87
CA VAL A 74 0.63 -2.32 -10.04
C VAL A 74 0.82 -1.23 -9.00
N VAL A 75 0.63 -1.58 -7.73
CA VAL A 75 0.87 -0.69 -6.59
C VAL A 75 2.16 -1.10 -5.88
N ALA A 76 3.13 -0.20 -5.82
CA ALA A 76 4.42 -0.44 -5.18
C ALA A 76 4.58 0.43 -3.92
N PHE A 77 4.93 -0.21 -2.80
CA PHE A 77 5.23 0.45 -1.53
C PHE A 77 6.72 0.34 -1.24
N THR A 78 7.41 1.48 -1.19
CA THR A 78 8.86 1.53 -0.96
C THR A 78 9.16 2.32 0.31
N SER A 79 9.63 1.65 1.36
CA SER A 79 10.14 2.36 2.54
C SER A 79 11.43 3.09 2.18
N THR A 80 11.40 4.42 2.25
CA THR A 80 12.55 5.30 2.09
C THR A 80 13.23 5.61 3.42
N LEU A 81 12.57 5.26 4.54
CA LEU A 81 13.16 5.27 5.88
C LEU A 81 14.24 4.19 5.99
N HIS A 82 15.47 4.59 5.75
CA HIS A 82 16.64 3.82 6.13
C HIS A 82 16.88 4.02 7.62
N GLY A 83 16.77 2.95 8.41
CA GLY A 83 17.48 2.90 9.68
C GLY A 83 18.96 3.10 9.40
N GLY A 84 19.53 4.18 9.94
CA GLY A 84 20.98 4.29 10.09
C GLY A 84 21.54 3.23 11.03
#